data_AF-A0A6A0H7N8-F1
#
_entry.id   AF-A0A6A0H7N8-F1
#
_cell.length_a   1.000
_cell.length_b   1.000
_cell.length_c   1.000
_cell.angle_alpha   90.00
_cell.angle_beta   90.00
_cell.angle_gamma   90.00
#
_symmetry.space_group_name_H-M   'P 1'
#
loop_
_entity.id
_entity.type
_entity.pdbx_description
1 polymer ?
#
loop_
_entity_poly.entity_id
_entity_poly.type
_entity_poly.pdbx_seq_one_letter_code
_entity_poly.pdbx_strand_id
1 'polypeptide(L)'
;MRKWWGAGGRPEDGLDGSQLLEQQHQQQRHLALGLMHLKKLFSEILHPAHPLSEDEREDKLYNMLPLFCKVFSNSSPTDLVEKFEDVLLFTQHVSKLMVTEIRRRASNQSTAAASCAIVRFLEMEGEEEGVDSIPSSGGWLLLNALNLLADGPPAIIEVMTVSSLPSTLVKCLYLFFDLPDPDSADSENANAESNLNKKSHSSPLHLPLDTSKTGGQQSALQSTASDASSCGAAIVPATTDRRLLLQKVFVQVMLRLCSHTGPAEELARKDDLSLLFSASTSGCPPHNCVWRRSAAEVLMAVSRHGLSQPVISYIHSKGCIALCVENMERTQDLSPLEIVEMLVAIFCFLKDSADCSQVLLDDFKSAQGYAFLVDFILRWIFVATPL
;
A
#
# COMPACT_ATOMS: atom_id res chain seq x y z
N MET A 1 30.84 -58.26 43.92
CA MET A 1 31.32 -56.87 44.08
C MET A 1 30.11 -55.94 43.87
N ARG A 2 29.48 -55.42 44.94
CA ARG A 2 29.45 -53.99 45.41
C ARG A 2 29.05 -52.98 44.31
N LYS A 3 27.84 -52.40 44.31
CA LYS A 3 27.25 -51.24 45.07
C LYS A 3 27.41 -49.85 44.38
N TRP A 4 26.29 -49.28 43.95
CA TRP A 4 25.74 -47.91 44.13
C TRP A 4 26.64 -46.65 44.30
N TRP A 5 26.43 -45.66 43.40
CA TRP A 5 26.06 -44.21 43.55
C TRP A 5 26.84 -43.24 42.64
N GLY A 6 26.10 -42.31 42.03
CA GLY A 6 26.59 -41.16 41.28
C GLY A 6 25.43 -40.35 40.67
N ALA A 7 24.51 -39.86 41.52
CA ALA A 7 23.51 -38.87 41.16
C ALA A 7 24.12 -37.46 41.24
N GLY A 8 23.75 -36.56 40.32
CA GLY A 8 23.98 -35.12 40.48
C GLY A 8 24.51 -34.39 39.25
N GLY A 9 23.67 -34.25 38.21
CA GLY A 9 23.82 -33.24 37.16
C GLY A 9 22.45 -32.67 36.86
N ARG A 10 22.19 -31.43 37.30
CA ARG A 10 20.93 -30.71 37.05
C ARG A 10 20.69 -30.53 35.54
N PRO A 11 19.43 -30.60 35.08
CA PRO A 11 19.10 -30.27 33.70
C PRO A 11 19.26 -28.77 33.44
N GLU A 12 19.65 -28.47 32.21
CA GLU A 12 19.87 -27.16 31.60
C GLU A 12 18.66 -26.22 31.71
N ASP A 13 18.96 -24.93 31.65
CA ASP A 13 18.09 -23.75 31.79
C ASP A 13 16.79 -23.84 30.97
N GLY A 14 15.72 -24.32 31.62
CA GLY A 14 14.35 -23.99 31.24
C GLY A 14 13.92 -22.73 31.97
N LEU A 15 13.46 -21.72 31.24
CA LEU A 15 12.80 -20.53 31.80
C LEU A 15 11.74 -20.98 32.82
N ASP A 16 11.90 -20.57 34.08
CA ASP A 16 11.00 -20.89 35.18
C ASP A 16 9.58 -20.39 34.87
N GLY A 17 8.59 -21.30 34.91
CA GLY A 17 7.19 -20.97 34.61
C GLY A 17 6.61 -19.85 35.49
N SER A 18 7.21 -19.61 36.66
CA SER A 18 6.88 -18.50 37.54
C SER A 18 7.25 -17.14 36.94
N GLN A 19 8.40 -17.04 36.25
CA GLN A 19 8.87 -15.81 35.60
C GLN A 19 8.03 -15.45 34.37
N LEU A 20 7.55 -16.46 33.62
CA LEU A 20 6.65 -16.25 32.48
C LEU A 20 5.29 -15.70 32.93
N LEU A 21 4.74 -16.21 34.02
CA LEU A 21 3.48 -15.72 34.60
C LEU A 21 3.61 -14.30 35.13
N GLU A 22 4.73 -13.95 35.76
CA GLU A 22 5.02 -12.59 36.22
C GLU A 22 5.16 -11.60 35.05
N GLN A 23 5.86 -11.98 33.98
CA GLN A 23 5.97 -11.17 32.77
C GLN A 23 4.62 -10.93 32.11
N GLN A 24 3.75 -11.94 32.05
CA GLN A 24 2.41 -11.81 31.49
C GLN A 24 1.54 -10.83 32.32
N HIS A 25 1.59 -10.92 33.65
CA HIS A 25 0.89 -9.99 34.53
C HIS A 25 1.41 -8.55 34.42
N GLN A 26 2.73 -8.38 34.31
CA GLN A 26 3.36 -7.07 34.13
C GLN A 26 2.92 -6.41 32.82
N GLN A 27 2.91 -7.19 31.73
CA GLN A 27 2.47 -6.73 30.41
C GLN A 27 0.98 -6.32 30.43
N GLN A 28 0.13 -7.12 31.07
CA GLN A 28 -1.29 -6.83 31.18
C GLN A 28 -1.57 -5.55 31.99
N ARG A 29 -0.78 -5.29 33.04
CA ARG A 29 -0.84 -4.02 33.78
C ARG A 29 -0.42 -2.84 32.91
N HIS A 30 0.65 -2.97 32.13
CA HIS A 30 1.11 -1.93 31.21
C HIS A 30 0.06 -1.60 30.15
N LEU A 31 -0.61 -2.60 29.58
CA LEU A 31 -1.69 -2.42 28.61
C LEU A 31 -2.91 -1.75 29.24
N ALA A 32 -3.30 -2.15 30.46
CA ALA A 32 -4.41 -1.53 31.18
C ALA A 32 -4.14 -0.04 31.46
N LEU A 33 -2.92 0.32 31.88
CA LEU A 33 -2.52 1.71 32.10
C LEU A 33 -2.52 2.50 30.79
N GLY A 34 -2.02 1.90 29.70
CA GLY A 34 -2.04 2.49 28.37
C GLY A 34 -3.47 2.77 27.87
N LEU A 35 -4.39 1.84 28.10
CA LEU A 35 -5.81 2.03 27.77
C LEU A 35 -6.45 3.15 28.58
N MET A 36 -6.18 3.24 29.89
CA MET A 36 -6.66 4.34 30.73
C MET A 36 -6.16 5.69 30.23
N HIS A 37 -4.88 5.76 29.86
CA HIS A 37 -4.31 6.98 29.31
C HIS A 37 -4.91 7.34 27.96
N LEU A 38 -5.10 6.37 27.06
CA LEU A 38 -5.75 6.57 25.77
C LEU A 38 -7.16 7.14 25.93
N LYS A 39 -7.98 6.56 26.82
CA LYS A 39 -9.34 7.05 27.12
C LYS A 39 -9.31 8.49 27.63
N LYS A 40 -8.37 8.80 28.53
CA LYS A 40 -8.20 10.16 29.05
C LYS A 40 -7.85 11.14 27.92
N LEU A 41 -6.87 10.82 27.08
CA LEU A 41 -6.47 11.66 25.95
C LEU A 41 -7.62 11.90 24.98
N PHE A 42 -8.42 10.86 24.69
CA PHE A 42 -9.56 11.03 23.79
C PHE A 42 -10.68 11.87 24.40
N SER A 43 -10.94 11.69 25.70
CA SER A 43 -11.90 12.50 26.44
C SER A 43 -11.52 14.00 26.41
N GLU A 44 -10.23 14.33 26.47
CA GLU A 44 -9.74 15.71 26.31
C GLU A 44 -9.96 16.29 24.90
N ILE A 45 -10.07 15.45 23.86
CA ILE A 45 -10.44 15.86 22.50
C ILE A 45 -11.96 16.07 22.40
N LEU A 46 -12.75 15.17 23.01
CA LEU A 46 -14.22 15.22 22.97
C LEU A 46 -14.80 16.35 23.85
N HIS A 47 -14.16 16.62 24.99
CA HIS A 47 -14.60 17.59 25.99
C HIS A 47 -13.44 18.52 26.36
N PRO A 48 -12.97 19.37 25.42
CA PRO A 48 -11.83 20.21 25.67
C PRO A 48 -12.20 21.38 26.60
N ALA A 49 -11.26 21.80 27.45
CA ALA A 49 -11.47 22.93 28.35
C ALA A 49 -11.72 24.26 27.62
N HIS A 50 -11.18 24.38 26.39
CA HIS A 50 -11.41 25.49 25.47
C HIS A 50 -11.66 24.91 24.07
N PRO A 51 -12.38 25.63 23.19
CA PRO A 51 -12.56 25.18 21.80
C PRO A 51 -11.20 24.93 21.14
N LEU A 52 -10.99 23.70 20.65
CA LEU A 52 -9.78 23.33 19.92
C LEU A 52 -9.91 23.80 18.47
N SER A 53 -8.83 24.39 17.94
CA SER A 53 -8.63 24.53 16.50
C SER A 53 -8.50 23.16 15.83
N GLU A 54 -8.61 23.13 14.49
CA GLU A 54 -8.42 21.88 13.74
C GLU A 54 -6.99 21.35 13.89
N ASP A 55 -5.97 22.21 13.76
CA ASP A 55 -4.56 21.83 13.92
C ASP A 55 -4.28 21.24 15.31
N GLU A 56 -4.78 21.85 16.39
CA GLU A 56 -4.63 21.31 17.76
C GLU A 56 -5.34 19.96 17.94
N ARG A 57 -6.46 19.75 17.25
CA ARG A 57 -7.20 18.48 17.27
C ARG A 57 -6.40 17.39 16.55
N GLU A 58 -5.81 17.72 15.40
CA GLU A 58 -4.96 16.81 14.63
C GLU A 58 -3.70 16.44 15.42
N ASP A 59 -3.01 17.43 16.01
CA ASP A 59 -1.82 17.21 16.84
C ASP A 59 -2.12 16.27 18.03
N LYS A 60 -3.23 16.52 18.74
CA LYS A 60 -3.66 15.63 19.83
C LYS A 60 -3.95 14.23 19.32
N LEU A 61 -4.57 14.08 18.15
CA LEU A 61 -4.88 12.78 17.57
C LEU A 61 -3.60 12.03 17.18
N TYR A 62 -2.65 12.69 16.52
CA TYR A 62 -1.33 12.12 16.18
C TYR A 62 -0.58 11.62 17.42
N ASN A 63 -0.60 12.40 18.50
CA ASN A 63 0.02 12.02 19.77
C ASN A 63 -0.60 10.77 20.41
N MET A 64 -1.85 10.46 20.09
CA MET A 64 -2.53 9.25 20.59
C MET A 64 -2.21 7.99 19.79
N LEU A 65 -1.84 8.10 18.50
CA LEU A 65 -1.68 6.96 17.61
C LEU A 65 -0.65 5.92 18.09
N PRO A 66 0.56 6.30 18.58
CA PRO A 66 1.52 5.31 19.07
C PRO A 66 0.95 4.48 20.22
N LEU A 67 0.22 5.14 21.13
CA LEU A 67 -0.38 4.49 22.29
C LEU A 67 -1.53 3.58 21.86
N PHE A 68 -2.40 4.04 20.96
CA PHE A 68 -3.47 3.23 20.39
C PHE A 68 -2.90 1.96 19.73
N CYS A 69 -1.93 2.11 18.83
CA CYS A 69 -1.28 0.99 18.15
C CYS A 69 -0.65 0.03 19.15
N LYS A 70 0.03 0.53 20.19
CA LYS A 70 0.65 -0.32 21.22
C LYS A 70 -0.38 -1.08 22.08
N VAL A 71 -1.50 -0.46 22.42
CA VAL A 71 -2.55 -1.10 23.24
C VAL A 71 -3.28 -2.18 22.45
N PHE A 72 -3.53 -1.94 21.16
CA PHE A 72 -4.37 -2.81 20.33
C PHE A 72 -3.62 -3.73 19.37
N SER A 73 -2.29 -3.66 19.26
CA SER A 73 -1.50 -4.47 18.31
C SER A 73 -1.72 -5.98 18.42
N ASN A 74 -2.02 -6.47 19.62
CA ASN A 74 -2.26 -7.89 19.93
C ASN A 74 -3.67 -8.14 20.48
N SER A 75 -4.58 -7.18 20.29
CA SER A 75 -5.96 -7.32 20.75
C SER A 75 -6.79 -8.09 19.71
N SER A 76 -7.82 -8.79 20.19
CA SER A 76 -8.77 -9.43 19.28
C SER A 76 -9.68 -8.38 18.59
N PRO A 77 -10.31 -8.69 17.45
CA PRO A 77 -11.30 -7.82 16.81
C PRO A 77 -12.41 -7.29 17.73
N THR A 78 -12.86 -8.10 18.69
CA THR A 78 -13.93 -7.75 19.63
C THR A 78 -13.46 -6.86 20.76
N ASP A 79 -12.17 -6.96 21.13
CA ASP A 79 -11.58 -6.19 22.23
C ASP A 79 -11.64 -4.68 21.99
N LEU A 80 -11.63 -4.24 20.73
CA LEU A 80 -11.66 -2.82 20.36
C LEU A 80 -12.88 -2.12 20.97
N VAL A 81 -14.08 -2.68 20.75
CA VAL A 81 -15.34 -2.11 21.21
C VAL A 81 -15.54 -2.35 22.71
N GLU A 82 -15.14 -3.51 23.22
CA GLU A 82 -15.29 -3.83 24.64
C GLU A 82 -14.39 -2.96 25.53
N LYS A 83 -13.14 -2.73 25.11
CA LYS A 83 -12.15 -2.01 25.91
C LYS A 83 -12.22 -0.50 25.71
N PHE A 84 -12.61 -0.02 24.52
CA PHE A 84 -12.65 1.40 24.20
C PHE A 84 -14.03 1.82 23.68
N GLU A 85 -14.88 2.28 24.59
CA GLU A 85 -16.28 2.63 24.30
C GLU A 85 -16.43 3.71 23.20
N ASP A 86 -15.50 4.65 23.13
CA ASP A 86 -15.49 5.71 22.12
C ASP A 86 -14.84 5.28 20.79
N VAL A 87 -14.56 3.99 20.57
CA VAL A 87 -13.82 3.52 19.39
C VAL A 87 -14.47 3.92 18.07
N LEU A 88 -15.80 4.03 18.00
CA LEU A 88 -16.50 4.49 16.80
C LEU A 88 -16.20 5.97 16.50
N LEU A 89 -16.22 6.83 17.52
CA LEU A 89 -15.84 8.23 17.38
C LEU A 89 -14.36 8.37 17.05
N PHE A 90 -13.51 7.61 17.73
CA PHE A 90 -12.08 7.58 17.45
C PHE A 90 -11.81 7.17 15.98
N THR A 91 -12.49 6.12 15.50
CA THR A 91 -12.43 5.68 14.09
C THR A 91 -12.81 6.81 13.15
N GLN A 92 -13.88 7.55 13.45
CA GLN A 92 -14.32 8.67 12.61
C GLN A 92 -13.23 9.75 12.52
N HIS A 93 -12.62 10.11 13.65
CA HIS A 93 -11.56 11.11 13.71
C HIS A 93 -10.30 10.67 12.95
N VAL A 94 -9.83 9.44 13.18
CA VAL A 94 -8.67 8.85 12.50
C VAL A 94 -8.90 8.74 10.98
N SER A 95 -10.09 8.29 10.57
CA SER A 95 -10.45 8.18 9.15
C SER A 95 -10.49 9.55 8.47
N LYS A 96 -11.11 10.56 9.10
CA LYS A 96 -11.15 11.93 8.57
C LYS A 96 -9.77 12.57 8.48
N LEU A 97 -8.91 12.34 9.46
CA LEU A 97 -7.52 12.80 9.43
C LEU A 97 -6.78 12.21 8.22
N MET A 98 -6.87 10.90 8.01
CA MET A 98 -6.24 10.25 6.86
C MET A 98 -6.75 10.81 5.53
N VAL A 99 -8.07 10.99 5.41
CA VAL A 99 -8.68 11.55 4.20
C VAL A 99 -8.22 12.99 3.95
N THR A 100 -8.15 13.81 4.99
CA THR A 100 -7.72 15.21 4.90
C THR A 100 -6.24 15.29 4.52
N GLU A 101 -5.40 14.45 5.10
CA GLU A 101 -3.96 14.45 4.85
C GLU A 101 -3.59 13.97 3.45
N ILE A 102 -4.28 12.95 2.94
CA ILE A 102 -4.14 12.51 1.55
C ILE A 102 -4.60 13.62 0.60
N ARG A 103 -5.77 14.22 0.84
CA ARG A 103 -6.29 15.30 -0.02
C ARG A 103 -5.37 16.52 -0.05
N ARG A 104 -4.81 16.90 1.10
CA ARG A 104 -3.83 17.97 1.22
C ARG A 104 -2.62 17.72 0.31
N ARG A 105 -2.10 16.49 0.31
CA ARG A 105 -0.95 16.08 -0.52
C ARG A 105 -1.28 15.92 -2.00
N ALA A 106 -2.51 15.54 -2.33
CA ALA A 106 -2.96 15.43 -3.71
C ALA A 106 -3.28 16.79 -4.35
N SER A 107 -3.47 17.84 -3.56
CA SER A 107 -3.92 19.14 -4.05
C SER A 107 -2.84 19.88 -4.85
N ASN A 108 -3.25 20.47 -6.00
CA ASN A 108 -2.46 21.39 -6.83
C ASN A 108 -1.12 20.85 -7.34
N GLN A 109 -1.02 19.55 -7.58
CA GLN A 109 0.19 18.86 -8.04
C GLN A 109 -0.09 17.98 -9.26
N SER A 110 0.96 17.63 -10.01
CA SER A 110 0.87 16.56 -11.00
C SER A 110 0.59 15.22 -10.30
N THR A 111 0.07 14.23 -11.03
CA THR A 111 -0.23 12.91 -10.48
C THR A 111 1.02 12.22 -9.91
N ALA A 112 2.17 12.35 -10.57
CA ALA A 112 3.47 11.86 -10.07
C ALA A 112 3.95 12.58 -8.80
N ALA A 113 3.78 13.90 -8.70
CA ALA A 113 4.17 14.64 -7.49
C ALA A 113 3.24 14.28 -6.31
N ALA A 114 1.94 14.19 -6.57
CA ALA A 114 0.94 13.75 -5.60
C ALA A 114 1.21 12.32 -5.10
N SER A 115 1.50 11.37 -6.01
CA SER A 115 1.80 9.98 -5.65
C SER A 115 3.04 9.90 -4.76
N CYS A 116 4.11 10.62 -5.09
CA CYS A 116 5.32 10.69 -4.28
C CYS A 116 5.07 11.31 -2.90
N ALA A 117 4.31 12.41 -2.83
CA ALA A 117 4.01 13.08 -1.57
C ALA A 117 3.17 12.20 -0.64
N ILE A 118 2.16 11.51 -1.18
CA ILE A 118 1.32 10.57 -0.43
C ILE A 118 2.17 9.41 0.08
N VAL A 119 3.00 8.80 -0.77
CA VAL A 119 3.79 7.65 -0.32
C VAL A 119 4.83 8.05 0.72
N ARG A 120 5.55 9.16 0.57
CA ARG A 120 6.49 9.64 1.60
C ARG A 120 5.82 9.84 2.95
N PHE A 121 4.56 10.24 2.96
CA PHE A 121 3.78 10.37 4.19
C PHE A 121 3.32 9.03 4.78
N LEU A 122 3.00 8.05 3.94
CA LEU A 122 2.53 6.76 4.42
C LEU A 122 3.68 5.79 4.73
N GLU A 123 4.87 6.02 4.18
CA GLU A 123 6.05 5.20 4.46
C GLU A 123 6.53 5.38 5.90
N MET A 124 7.03 4.29 6.44
CA MET A 124 7.82 4.33 7.66
C MET A 124 9.11 5.12 7.37
N GLU A 125 9.39 6.15 8.17
CA GLU A 125 10.67 6.85 8.08
C GLU A 125 11.81 5.91 8.49
N GLY A 126 12.92 5.95 7.75
CA GLY A 126 14.17 5.38 8.21
C GLY A 126 14.79 6.34 9.22
N GLU A 127 15.51 5.82 10.21
CA GLU A 127 16.37 6.63 11.09
C GLU A 127 17.53 7.19 10.25
N GLU A 128 17.30 8.25 9.46
CA GLU A 128 18.38 9.03 8.87
C GLU A 128 18.75 10.20 9.79
N GLU A 129 20.05 10.35 9.98
CA GLU A 129 20.74 11.02 11.09
C GLU A 129 20.40 12.51 11.25
N GLY A 130 19.72 12.83 12.35
CA GLY A 130 19.69 14.14 12.99
C GLY A 130 19.43 13.94 14.49
N VAL A 131 20.39 14.33 15.34
CA VAL A 131 20.43 14.02 16.79
C VAL A 131 19.22 14.54 17.61
N ASP A 132 18.30 15.31 17.03
CA ASP A 132 17.18 15.93 17.77
C ASP A 132 15.79 15.81 17.11
N SER A 133 15.57 14.90 16.16
CA SER A 133 14.23 14.70 15.57
C SER A 133 13.74 13.26 15.70
N ILE A 134 12.65 13.07 16.43
CA ILE A 134 11.89 11.81 16.51
C ILE A 134 11.28 11.53 15.12
N PRO A 135 11.72 10.52 14.34
CA PRO A 135 11.05 10.18 13.10
C PRO A 135 9.97 9.17 13.43
N SER A 136 8.75 9.67 13.64
CA SER A 136 7.56 8.85 13.52
C SER A 136 6.69 9.50 12.47
N SER A 137 6.84 9.06 11.23
CA SER A 137 5.94 9.45 10.15
C SER A 137 4.51 9.31 10.64
N GLY A 138 3.85 10.45 10.90
CA GLY A 138 2.50 10.47 11.45
C GLY A 138 1.54 9.67 10.58
N GLY A 139 1.77 9.65 9.25
CA GLY A 139 0.98 8.89 8.30
C GLY A 139 1.17 7.38 8.39
N TRP A 140 2.39 6.90 8.66
CA TRP A 140 2.62 5.46 8.91
C TRP A 140 1.86 4.97 10.15
N LEU A 141 1.92 5.73 11.24
CA LEU A 141 1.15 5.40 12.46
C LEU A 141 -0.35 5.47 12.21
N LEU A 142 -0.80 6.46 11.43
CA LEU A 142 -2.21 6.62 11.07
C LEU A 142 -2.72 5.44 10.23
N LEU A 143 -1.92 4.97 9.27
CA LEU A 143 -2.24 3.79 8.48
C LEU A 143 -2.31 2.53 9.34
N ASN A 144 -1.39 2.36 10.31
CA ASN A 144 -1.43 1.23 11.24
C ASN A 144 -2.64 1.28 12.17
N ALA A 145 -3.01 2.46 12.67
CA ALA A 145 -4.21 2.62 13.48
C ALA A 145 -5.47 2.23 12.68
N LEU A 146 -5.58 2.68 11.44
CA LEU A 146 -6.65 2.27 10.52
C LEU A 146 -6.63 0.76 10.23
N ASN A 147 -5.45 0.16 10.10
CA ASN A 147 -5.33 -1.28 9.89
C ASN A 147 -5.87 -2.09 11.07
N LEU A 148 -5.56 -1.69 12.30
CA LEU A 148 -6.10 -2.32 13.51
C LEU A 148 -7.61 -2.12 13.61
N LEU A 149 -8.10 -0.90 13.36
CA LEU A 149 -9.53 -0.60 13.39
C LEU A 149 -10.31 -1.38 12.32
N ALA A 150 -9.77 -1.52 11.11
CA ALA A 150 -10.40 -2.25 10.01
C ALA A 150 -10.52 -3.76 10.28
N ASP A 151 -9.82 -4.30 11.28
CA ASP A 151 -10.01 -5.68 11.73
C ASP A 151 -11.20 -5.84 12.68
N GLY A 152 -11.79 -4.74 13.14
CA GLY A 152 -12.90 -4.73 14.08
C GLY A 152 -14.26 -5.07 13.47
N PRO A 153 -15.35 -4.93 14.24
CA PRO A 153 -16.69 -5.31 13.80
C PRO A 153 -17.24 -4.38 12.69
N PRO A 154 -18.28 -4.81 11.95
CA PRO A 154 -18.85 -4.06 10.81
C PRO A 154 -19.23 -2.60 11.11
N ALA A 155 -19.59 -2.27 12.35
CA ALA A 155 -19.88 -0.89 12.75
C ALA A 155 -18.67 0.05 12.57
N ILE A 156 -17.45 -0.44 12.78
CA ILE A 156 -16.22 0.34 12.53
C ILE A 156 -16.04 0.59 11.03
N ILE A 157 -16.27 -0.45 10.20
CA ILE A 157 -16.20 -0.35 8.74
C ILE A 157 -17.21 0.65 8.20
N GLU A 158 -18.43 0.68 8.75
CA GLU A 158 -19.45 1.67 8.40
C GLU A 158 -18.96 3.10 8.67
N VAL A 159 -18.35 3.35 9.85
CA VAL A 159 -17.78 4.65 10.19
C VAL A 159 -16.67 5.05 9.21
N MET A 160 -15.76 4.13 8.86
CA MET A 160 -14.70 4.38 7.86
C MET A 160 -15.29 4.71 6.48
N THR A 161 -16.36 3.99 6.09
CA THR A 161 -17.07 4.18 4.82
C THR A 161 -17.71 5.56 4.74
N VAL A 162 -18.47 5.95 5.76
CA VAL A 162 -19.10 7.29 5.84
C VAL A 162 -18.03 8.40 5.85
N SER A 163 -16.85 8.11 6.39
CA SER A 163 -15.71 9.04 6.42
C SER A 163 -14.96 9.16 5.08
N SER A 164 -15.40 8.48 4.01
CA SER A 164 -14.77 8.51 2.68
C SER A 164 -13.42 7.80 2.57
N LEU A 165 -13.09 6.92 3.52
CA LEU A 165 -11.81 6.24 3.52
C LEU A 165 -11.62 5.30 2.30
N PRO A 166 -12.58 4.43 1.91
CA PRO A 166 -12.38 3.52 0.78
C PRO A 166 -12.11 4.25 -0.53
N SER A 167 -12.98 5.21 -0.91
CA SER A 167 -12.78 6.12 -2.05
C SER A 167 -11.40 6.78 -2.07
N THR A 168 -10.95 7.28 -0.92
CA THR A 168 -9.65 7.96 -0.83
C THR A 168 -8.48 7.00 -1.03
N LEU A 169 -8.54 5.80 -0.45
CA LEU A 169 -7.49 4.78 -0.63
C LEU A 169 -7.46 4.22 -2.07
N VAL A 170 -8.62 4.02 -2.71
CA VAL A 170 -8.67 3.63 -4.14
C VAL A 170 -8.01 4.67 -5.03
N LYS A 171 -8.27 5.97 -4.78
CA LYS A 171 -7.60 7.06 -5.50
C LYS A 171 -6.08 7.04 -5.29
N CYS A 172 -5.60 6.80 -4.07
CA CYS A 172 -4.17 6.64 -3.81
C CYS A 172 -3.58 5.46 -4.60
N LEU A 173 -4.24 4.30 -4.56
CA LEU A 173 -3.78 3.12 -5.28
C LEU A 173 -3.65 3.39 -6.78
N TYR A 174 -4.60 4.13 -7.37
CA TYR A 174 -4.54 4.55 -8.75
C TYR A 174 -3.36 5.51 -9.01
N LEU A 175 -3.14 6.51 -8.14
CA LEU A 175 -2.00 7.43 -8.25
C LEU A 175 -0.65 6.74 -8.12
N PHE A 176 -0.54 5.63 -7.40
CA PHE A 176 0.72 4.90 -7.23
C PHE A 176 1.26 4.27 -8.52
N PHE A 177 0.49 4.30 -9.62
CA PHE A 177 0.98 3.92 -10.95
C PHE A 177 1.96 4.95 -11.54
N ASP A 178 1.95 6.18 -11.03
CA ASP A 178 2.85 7.26 -11.46
C ASP A 178 4.08 7.39 -10.54
N LEU A 179 4.35 6.40 -9.70
CA LEU A 179 5.56 6.40 -8.87
C LEU A 179 6.82 6.20 -9.72
N PRO A 180 7.90 6.97 -9.45
CA PRO A 180 9.18 6.76 -10.08
C PRO A 180 9.81 5.43 -9.62
N ASP A 181 10.79 4.95 -10.38
CA ASP A 181 11.56 3.77 -10.02
C ASP A 181 12.31 4.03 -8.69
N PRO A 182 12.13 3.21 -7.64
CA PRO A 182 12.75 3.41 -6.34
C PRO A 182 14.29 3.45 -6.40
N ASP A 183 14.90 2.78 -7.38
CA ASP A 183 16.36 2.68 -7.52
C ASP A 183 16.93 3.80 -8.42
N SER A 184 16.07 4.56 -9.11
CA SER A 184 16.49 5.71 -9.92
C SER A 184 16.79 6.96 -9.08
N ALA A 185 16.31 7.01 -7.83
CA ALA A 185 16.47 8.16 -6.92
C ALA A 185 17.92 8.40 -6.47
N ASP A 186 18.79 7.39 -6.56
CA ASP A 186 20.23 7.54 -6.28
C ASP A 186 20.99 8.26 -7.41
N SER A 187 20.38 8.42 -8.59
CA SER A 187 21.00 9.06 -9.76
C SER A 187 20.67 10.55 -9.90
N GLU A 188 19.64 11.06 -9.22
CA GLU A 188 19.26 12.48 -9.30
C GLU A 188 20.07 13.39 -8.34
N ASN A 189 20.58 12.86 -7.23
CA ASN A 189 21.45 13.60 -6.31
C ASN A 189 22.88 13.83 -6.82
N ALA A 190 23.32 13.13 -7.89
CA ALA A 190 24.62 13.36 -8.52
C ALA A 190 24.60 14.46 -9.61
N ASN A 191 23.42 14.84 -10.12
CA ASN A 191 23.29 15.77 -11.26
C ASN A 191 22.76 17.16 -10.89
N ALA A 192 22.35 17.38 -9.63
CA ALA A 192 21.95 18.70 -9.14
C ALA A 192 23.14 19.63 -8.80
N GLU A 193 24.33 19.09 -8.51
CA GLU A 193 25.54 19.87 -8.20
C GLU A 193 26.37 20.27 -9.44
N SER A 194 26.10 19.72 -10.63
CA SER A 194 26.88 20.00 -11.84
C SER A 194 26.34 21.13 -12.73
N ASN A 195 25.14 21.66 -12.46
CA ASN A 195 24.49 22.67 -13.32
C ASN A 195 24.51 24.12 -12.82
N LEU A 196 25.27 24.43 -11.77
CA LEU A 196 25.46 25.82 -11.30
C LEU A 196 26.65 26.56 -11.94
N ASN A 197 27.47 25.91 -12.76
CA ASN A 197 28.63 26.55 -13.39
C ASN A 197 28.63 26.38 -14.92
N LYS A 198 27.80 27.19 -15.62
CA LYS A 198 28.07 27.70 -16.98
C LYS A 198 27.02 28.73 -17.41
N LYS A 199 27.28 30.00 -17.09
CA LYS A 199 26.76 31.17 -17.81
C LYS A 199 27.94 31.98 -18.34
N SER A 200 27.75 32.63 -19.50
CA SER A 200 28.71 33.32 -20.38
C SER A 200 29.31 32.38 -21.46
N HIS A 201 29.24 32.62 -22.77
CA HIS A 201 29.01 33.81 -23.60
C HIS A 201 28.41 33.41 -24.98
N SER A 202 27.56 34.30 -25.54
CA SER A 202 27.23 34.63 -26.96
C SER A 202 27.44 33.64 -28.12
N SER A 203 26.38 33.53 -28.96
CA SER A 203 26.26 32.94 -30.32
C SER A 203 27.07 33.70 -31.42
N PRO A 204 27.01 33.38 -32.76
CA PRO A 204 26.26 32.33 -33.49
C PRO A 204 26.97 31.64 -34.72
N LEU A 205 26.26 30.65 -35.30
CA LEU A 205 26.22 30.15 -36.71
C LEU A 205 27.26 29.13 -37.27
N HIS A 206 26.66 28.21 -38.06
CA HIS A 206 27.17 27.42 -39.22
C HIS A 206 27.48 25.91 -39.02
N LEU A 207 26.69 25.06 -39.71
CA LEU A 207 27.02 23.69 -40.19
C LEU A 207 28.02 23.79 -41.38
N PRO A 208 28.61 22.74 -42.02
CA PRO A 208 28.44 21.28 -41.85
C PRO A 208 29.76 20.44 -41.96
N LEU A 209 29.58 19.12 -41.97
CA LEU A 209 30.33 18.07 -42.71
C LEU A 209 31.60 17.40 -42.11
N ASP A 210 31.46 16.07 -42.01
CA ASP A 210 32.32 15.01 -42.53
C ASP A 210 33.51 14.38 -41.75
N THR A 211 33.42 13.05 -41.73
CA THR A 211 34.47 12.02 -41.93
C THR A 211 35.38 11.55 -40.78
N SER A 212 35.08 10.29 -40.42
CA SER A 212 35.98 9.13 -40.54
C SER A 212 36.98 8.78 -39.42
N LYS A 213 36.90 7.48 -39.06
CA LYS A 213 37.99 6.50 -38.83
C LYS A 213 38.97 6.83 -37.68
N THR A 214 39.45 5.93 -36.83
CA THR A 214 39.79 4.50 -36.90
C THR A 214 40.21 4.15 -35.46
N GLY A 215 39.85 2.98 -34.90
CA GLY A 215 40.72 1.80 -34.92
C GLY A 215 41.73 1.79 -33.76
N GLY A 216 41.65 0.80 -32.87
CA GLY A 216 42.67 0.61 -31.81
C GLY A 216 42.28 -0.45 -30.78
N GLN A 217 42.85 -1.64 -30.94
CA GLN A 217 42.67 -2.88 -30.18
C GLN A 217 43.26 -2.88 -28.76
N GLN A 218 42.69 -3.76 -27.90
CA GLN A 218 43.32 -4.67 -26.90
C GLN A 218 44.17 -4.01 -25.77
N SER A 219 44.11 -4.42 -24.51
CA SER A 219 44.26 -5.79 -24.00
C SER A 219 43.95 -5.82 -22.48
N ALA A 220 43.77 -7.05 -21.98
CA ALA A 220 43.52 -7.43 -20.60
C ALA A 220 44.66 -7.08 -19.62
N LEU A 221 44.33 -6.97 -18.32
CA LEU A 221 44.93 -7.76 -17.22
C LEU A 221 44.45 -7.24 -15.83
N GLN A 222 43.71 -8.13 -15.14
CA GLN A 222 43.89 -8.56 -13.75
C GLN A 222 44.04 -7.59 -12.55
N SER A 223 43.22 -7.91 -11.53
CA SER A 223 43.53 -7.97 -10.08
C SER A 223 43.62 -6.62 -9.35
N THR A 224 42.83 -6.37 -8.30
CA THR A 224 42.96 -7.04 -6.99
C THR A 224 41.75 -6.69 -6.10
N ALA A 225 41.33 -7.68 -5.31
CA ALA A 225 40.42 -7.49 -4.18
C ALA A 225 41.10 -6.71 -3.05
N SER A 226 40.34 -5.90 -2.32
CA SER A 226 40.66 -5.57 -0.93
C SER A 226 39.37 -5.32 -0.14
N ASP A 227 39.14 -6.27 0.78
CA ASP A 227 38.68 -6.10 2.16
C ASP A 227 37.34 -5.41 2.44
N ALA A 228 36.29 -6.23 2.41
CA ALA A 228 35.10 -6.05 3.22
C ALA A 228 35.46 -6.25 4.71
N SER A 229 35.68 -5.14 5.42
CA SER A 229 35.71 -5.11 6.88
C SER A 229 34.29 -4.93 7.40
N SER A 230 33.80 -5.94 8.11
CA SER A 230 32.50 -5.92 8.78
C SER A 230 32.51 -4.94 9.95
N CYS A 231 31.58 -3.99 9.96
CA CYS A 231 31.13 -3.37 11.19
C CYS A 231 29.60 -3.29 11.15
N GLY A 232 28.96 -3.89 12.15
CA GLY A 232 27.51 -4.01 12.24
C GLY A 232 26.85 -2.65 12.38
N ALA A 233 26.38 -2.10 11.27
CA ALA A 233 25.35 -1.07 11.26
C ALA A 233 23.98 -1.77 11.37
N ALA A 234 23.13 -1.29 12.26
CA ALA A 234 21.73 -1.70 12.31
C ALA A 234 21.13 -1.51 10.90
N ILE A 235 20.52 -2.56 10.36
CA ILE A 235 20.03 -2.58 8.99
C ILE A 235 18.82 -1.64 8.92
N VAL A 236 19.05 -0.41 8.46
CA VAL A 236 17.97 0.46 7.96
C VAL A 236 17.35 -0.28 6.77
N PRO A 237 16.02 -0.51 6.74
CA PRO A 237 15.40 -1.17 5.61
C PRO A 237 15.64 -0.33 4.36
N ALA A 238 16.06 -0.97 3.27
CA ALA A 238 16.22 -0.28 1.99
C ALA A 238 14.91 0.42 1.60
N THR A 239 14.97 1.48 0.79
CA THR A 239 13.78 2.16 0.21
C THR A 239 12.75 1.16 -0.31
N THR A 240 13.22 0.09 -0.95
CA THR A 240 12.43 -1.04 -1.45
C THR A 240 11.73 -1.83 -0.35
N ASP A 241 12.37 -2.08 0.79
CA ASP A 241 11.76 -2.80 1.93
C ASP A 241 10.65 -1.97 2.58
N ARG A 242 10.86 -0.66 2.70
CA ARG A 242 9.86 0.29 3.23
C ARG A 242 8.64 0.36 2.31
N ARG A 243 8.85 0.44 0.99
CA ARG A 243 7.79 0.45 -0.02
C ARG A 243 6.97 -0.85 0.02
N LEU A 244 7.63 -1.99 0.17
CA LEU A 244 6.97 -3.29 0.26
C LEU A 244 6.16 -3.43 1.55
N LEU A 245 6.68 -2.94 2.68
CA LEU A 245 5.95 -2.94 3.94
C LEU A 245 4.72 -2.04 3.87
N LEU A 246 4.85 -0.84 3.30
CA LEU A 246 3.72 0.03 3.02
C LEU A 246 2.68 -0.68 2.17
N GLN A 247 3.08 -1.27 1.05
CA GLN A 247 2.19 -1.99 0.15
C GLN A 247 1.38 -3.07 0.90
N LYS A 248 2.04 -3.89 1.73
CA LYS A 248 1.37 -4.90 2.55
C LYS A 248 0.31 -4.32 3.47
N VAL A 249 0.64 -3.31 4.27
CA VAL A 249 -0.31 -2.73 5.24
C VAL A 249 -1.43 -1.98 4.51
N PHE A 250 -1.10 -1.24 3.46
CA PHE A 250 -2.07 -0.50 2.65
C PHE A 250 -3.11 -1.44 2.02
N VAL A 251 -2.65 -2.53 1.39
CA VAL A 251 -3.53 -3.53 0.79
C VAL A 251 -4.34 -4.25 1.86
N GLN A 252 -3.76 -4.58 3.01
CA GLN A 252 -4.49 -5.21 4.11
C GLN A 252 -5.68 -4.36 4.59
N VAL A 253 -5.50 -3.04 4.73
CA VAL A 253 -6.60 -2.12 5.06
C VAL A 253 -7.68 -2.17 3.99
N MET A 254 -7.30 -2.07 2.72
CA MET A 254 -8.25 -2.10 1.61
C MET A 254 -9.01 -3.43 1.50
N LEU A 255 -8.34 -4.56 1.70
CA LEU A 255 -8.95 -5.89 1.69
C LEU A 255 -9.96 -6.05 2.82
N ARG A 256 -9.62 -5.59 4.04
CA ARG A 256 -10.53 -5.58 5.19
C ARG A 256 -11.78 -4.75 4.90
N LEU A 257 -11.61 -3.53 4.39
CA LEU A 257 -12.74 -2.67 3.98
C LEU A 257 -13.58 -3.35 2.89
N CYS A 258 -12.97 -3.74 1.78
CA CYS A 258 -13.68 -4.26 0.60
C CYS A 258 -14.23 -5.69 0.79
N SER A 259 -14.02 -6.31 1.95
CA SER A 259 -14.72 -7.52 2.38
C SER A 259 -16.12 -7.26 2.93
N HIS A 260 -16.61 -6.02 2.81
CA HIS A 260 -17.97 -5.62 3.16
C HIS A 260 -18.65 -4.92 1.98
N THR A 261 -19.99 -5.04 1.91
CA THR A 261 -20.79 -4.45 0.83
C THR A 261 -20.79 -2.92 0.87
N GLY A 262 -20.81 -2.30 2.06
CA GLY A 262 -20.88 -0.85 2.23
C GLY A 262 -19.76 -0.07 1.52
N PRO A 263 -18.48 -0.45 1.69
CA PRO A 263 -17.37 0.14 0.94
C PRO A 263 -17.52 0.06 -0.58
N ALA A 264 -17.96 -1.07 -1.14
CA ALA A 264 -18.17 -1.19 -2.59
C ALA A 264 -19.28 -0.24 -3.11
N GLU A 265 -20.38 -0.12 -2.36
CA GLU A 265 -21.45 0.82 -2.67
C GLU A 265 -21.01 2.28 -2.54
N GLU A 266 -20.13 2.58 -1.57
CA GLU A 266 -19.54 3.91 -1.43
C GLU A 266 -18.64 4.28 -2.61
N LEU A 267 -17.80 3.35 -3.05
CA LEU A 267 -16.96 3.52 -4.23
C LEU A 267 -17.80 3.76 -5.49
N ALA A 268 -18.87 2.99 -5.69
CA ALA A 268 -19.80 3.20 -6.80
C ALA A 268 -20.50 4.58 -6.71
N ARG A 269 -20.98 4.95 -5.53
CA ARG A 269 -21.67 6.24 -5.30
C ARG A 269 -20.76 7.45 -5.54
N LYS A 270 -19.47 7.31 -5.27
CA LYS A 270 -18.46 8.37 -5.45
C LYS A 270 -17.74 8.35 -6.78
N ASP A 271 -18.13 7.45 -7.67
CA ASP A 271 -17.54 7.29 -9.00
C ASP A 271 -16.06 6.89 -8.99
N ASP A 272 -15.63 6.13 -7.98
CA ASP A 272 -14.24 5.72 -7.82
C ASP A 272 -14.03 4.22 -8.07
N LEU A 273 -15.10 3.42 -8.12
CA LEU A 273 -14.98 1.98 -8.35
C LEU A 273 -14.37 1.66 -9.73
N SER A 274 -14.64 2.49 -10.75
CA SER A 274 -14.03 2.31 -12.08
C SER A 274 -12.51 2.43 -12.07
N LEU A 275 -11.92 3.13 -11.08
CA LEU A 275 -10.48 3.24 -10.93
C LEU A 275 -9.82 1.89 -10.61
N LEU A 276 -10.50 1.01 -9.87
CA LEU A 276 -9.99 -0.35 -9.62
C LEU A 276 -9.96 -1.18 -10.90
N PHE A 277 -11.02 -1.14 -11.71
CA PHE A 277 -11.04 -1.81 -13.01
C PHE A 277 -9.96 -1.29 -13.95
N SER A 278 -9.81 0.04 -14.03
CA SER A 278 -8.73 0.66 -14.80
C SER A 278 -7.36 0.21 -14.28
N ALA A 279 -7.11 0.32 -12.97
CA ALA A 279 -5.83 -0.04 -12.37
C ALA A 279 -5.47 -1.50 -12.62
N SER A 280 -6.41 -2.44 -12.41
CA SER A 280 -6.18 -3.87 -12.59
C SER A 280 -5.79 -4.29 -14.00
N THR A 281 -6.14 -3.50 -15.03
CA THR A 281 -5.84 -3.83 -16.44
C THR A 281 -4.99 -2.82 -17.17
N SER A 282 -4.53 -1.75 -16.52
CA SER A 282 -3.66 -0.75 -17.16
C SER A 282 -2.23 -1.28 -17.35
N GLY A 283 -1.59 -0.86 -18.44
CA GLY A 283 -0.14 -0.98 -18.58
C GLY A 283 0.57 -0.10 -17.55
N CYS A 284 1.63 -0.60 -16.94
CA CYS A 284 2.47 0.16 -16.02
C CYS A 284 3.93 -0.30 -16.11
N PRO A 285 4.90 0.56 -15.74
CA PRO A 285 6.29 0.15 -15.61
C PRO A 285 6.46 -1.06 -14.66
N PRO A 286 7.50 -1.90 -14.84
CA PRO A 286 7.71 -3.12 -14.05
C PRO A 286 7.72 -2.90 -12.53
N HIS A 287 8.30 -1.79 -12.06
CA HIS A 287 8.37 -1.46 -10.62
C HIS A 287 6.99 -1.14 -10.01
N ASN A 288 6.00 -0.76 -10.83
CA ASN A 288 4.64 -0.46 -10.37
C ASN A 288 3.67 -1.64 -10.53
N CYS A 289 4.12 -2.78 -11.09
CA CYS A 289 3.29 -3.99 -11.22
C CYS A 289 2.75 -4.50 -9.87
N VAL A 290 3.44 -4.24 -8.76
CA VAL A 290 2.97 -4.59 -7.42
C VAL A 290 1.65 -3.86 -7.08
N TRP A 291 1.47 -2.61 -7.51
CA TRP A 291 0.26 -1.83 -7.28
C TRP A 291 -0.89 -2.29 -8.18
N ARG A 292 -0.59 -2.71 -9.41
CA ARG A 292 -1.57 -3.37 -10.29
C ARG A 292 -2.10 -4.66 -9.70
N ARG A 293 -1.21 -5.53 -9.20
CA ARG A 293 -1.61 -6.76 -8.50
C ARG A 293 -2.46 -6.45 -7.26
N SER A 294 -2.04 -5.44 -6.49
CA SER A 294 -2.80 -4.95 -5.33
C SER A 294 -4.21 -4.50 -5.71
N ALA A 295 -4.38 -3.78 -6.82
CA ALA A 295 -5.71 -3.38 -7.31
C ALA A 295 -6.57 -4.58 -7.70
N ALA A 296 -5.98 -5.58 -8.38
CA ALA A 296 -6.68 -6.82 -8.71
C ALA A 296 -7.11 -7.60 -7.45
N GLU A 297 -6.27 -7.66 -6.41
CA GLU A 297 -6.61 -8.28 -5.13
C GLU A 297 -7.79 -7.58 -4.43
N VAL A 298 -7.80 -6.25 -4.42
CA VAL A 298 -8.93 -5.47 -3.89
C VAL A 298 -10.19 -5.71 -4.73
N LEU A 299 -10.07 -5.74 -6.06
CA LEU A 299 -11.19 -6.01 -6.97
C LEU A 299 -11.79 -7.41 -6.73
N MET A 300 -10.94 -8.40 -6.39
CA MET A 300 -11.36 -9.74 -5.98
C MET A 300 -12.07 -9.77 -4.62
N ALA A 301 -11.74 -8.88 -3.68
CA ALA A 301 -12.52 -8.75 -2.45
C ALA A 301 -13.92 -8.17 -2.75
N VAL A 302 -13.98 -7.16 -3.63
CA VAL A 302 -15.25 -6.57 -4.10
C VAL A 302 -16.11 -7.61 -4.83
N SER A 303 -15.54 -8.48 -5.67
CA SER A 303 -16.32 -9.53 -6.37
C SER A 303 -17.00 -10.49 -5.41
N ARG A 304 -16.32 -10.85 -4.31
CA ARG A 304 -16.82 -11.85 -3.36
C ARG A 304 -17.82 -11.30 -2.35
N HIS A 305 -17.67 -10.03 -1.95
CA HIS A 305 -18.40 -9.46 -0.82
C HIS A 305 -19.14 -8.16 -1.13
N GLY A 306 -18.74 -7.48 -2.21
CA GLY A 306 -19.18 -6.13 -2.57
C GLY A 306 -20.29 -6.07 -3.62
N LEU A 307 -20.67 -7.19 -4.23
CA LEU A 307 -21.64 -7.19 -5.33
C LEU A 307 -23.07 -6.99 -4.81
N SER A 308 -23.59 -5.78 -5.02
CA SER A 308 -25.00 -5.44 -4.86
C SER A 308 -25.56 -4.85 -6.17
N GLN A 309 -26.89 -4.73 -6.27
CA GLN A 309 -27.52 -4.18 -7.47
C GLN A 309 -27.02 -2.77 -7.85
N PRO A 310 -26.84 -1.82 -6.90
CA PRO A 310 -26.21 -0.53 -7.20
C PRO A 310 -24.80 -0.64 -7.77
N VAL A 311 -23.99 -1.56 -7.24
CA VAL A 311 -22.61 -1.79 -7.70
C VAL A 311 -22.59 -2.36 -9.11
N ILE A 312 -23.39 -3.38 -9.40
CA ILE A 312 -23.50 -3.97 -10.74
C ILE A 312 -24.02 -2.93 -11.75
N SER A 313 -25.05 -2.18 -11.37
CA SER A 313 -25.60 -1.11 -12.22
C SER A 313 -24.56 -0.03 -12.52
N TYR A 314 -23.74 0.33 -11.54
CA TYR A 314 -22.66 1.28 -11.73
C TYR A 314 -21.63 0.74 -12.74
N ILE A 315 -21.13 -0.49 -12.53
CA ILE A 315 -20.11 -1.14 -13.38
C ILE A 315 -20.58 -1.20 -14.83
N HIS A 316 -21.82 -1.61 -15.05
CA HIS A 316 -22.46 -1.63 -16.36
C HIS A 316 -22.53 -0.22 -16.98
N SER A 317 -23.09 0.75 -16.25
CA SER A 317 -23.28 2.12 -16.76
C SER A 317 -21.97 2.84 -17.10
N LYS A 318 -20.88 2.48 -16.39
CA LYS A 318 -19.54 3.04 -16.61
C LYS A 318 -18.72 2.28 -17.64
N GLY A 319 -19.24 1.16 -18.16
CA GLY A 319 -18.53 0.34 -19.14
C GLY A 319 -17.22 -0.23 -18.60
N CYS A 320 -17.13 -0.53 -17.30
CA CYS A 320 -15.89 -0.97 -16.66
C CYS A 320 -15.32 -2.25 -17.31
N ILE A 321 -16.19 -3.19 -17.71
CA ILE A 321 -15.77 -4.42 -18.39
C ILE A 321 -15.21 -4.13 -19.79
N ALA A 322 -15.85 -3.22 -20.53
CA ALA A 322 -15.38 -2.80 -21.84
C ALA A 322 -14.00 -2.11 -21.75
N LEU A 323 -13.80 -1.24 -20.76
CA LEU A 323 -12.51 -0.62 -20.46
C LEU A 323 -11.42 -1.68 -20.20
N CYS A 324 -11.75 -2.74 -19.44
CA CYS A 324 -10.79 -3.81 -19.18
C CYS A 324 -10.34 -4.54 -20.45
N VAL A 325 -11.28 -4.87 -21.34
CA VAL A 325 -10.96 -5.49 -22.64
C VAL A 325 -10.12 -4.55 -23.49
N GLU A 326 -10.49 -3.28 -23.56
CA GLU A 326 -9.77 -2.25 -24.31
C GLU A 326 -8.31 -2.11 -23.86
N ASN A 327 -8.06 -2.04 -22.55
CA ASN A 327 -6.71 -1.92 -22.01
C ASN A 327 -5.83 -3.13 -22.36
N MET A 328 -6.40 -4.35 -22.28
CA MET A 328 -5.69 -5.59 -22.62
C MET A 328 -5.42 -5.71 -24.13
N GLU A 329 -6.27 -5.12 -24.98
CA GLU A 329 -6.11 -5.16 -26.44
C GLU A 329 -5.12 -4.10 -26.98
N ARG A 330 -5.16 -2.87 -26.45
CA ARG A 330 -4.43 -1.73 -27.02
C ARG A 330 -2.97 -1.62 -26.61
N THR A 331 -2.57 -2.24 -25.50
CA THR A 331 -1.25 -1.98 -24.93
C THR A 331 -0.19 -2.81 -25.65
N GLN A 332 0.49 -2.21 -26.63
CA GLN A 332 1.50 -2.86 -27.49
C GLN A 332 2.72 -3.39 -26.71
N ASP A 333 2.89 -2.96 -25.46
CA ASP A 333 4.03 -3.30 -24.59
C ASP A 333 3.68 -4.34 -23.51
N LEU A 334 2.46 -4.89 -23.47
CA LEU A 334 2.12 -5.93 -22.49
C LEU A 334 2.70 -7.28 -22.90
N SER A 335 3.39 -7.92 -21.95
CA SER A 335 3.77 -9.31 -22.12
C SER A 335 2.55 -10.24 -22.02
N PRO A 336 2.58 -11.43 -22.67
CA PRO A 336 1.49 -12.39 -22.58
C PRO A 336 1.15 -12.79 -21.13
N LEU A 337 2.15 -12.83 -20.24
CA LEU A 337 1.95 -13.18 -18.83
C LEU A 337 1.11 -12.11 -18.11
N GLU A 338 1.35 -10.83 -18.40
CA GLU A 338 0.56 -9.74 -17.81
C GLU A 338 -0.89 -9.79 -18.28
N ILE A 339 -1.13 -10.05 -19.56
CA ILE A 339 -2.48 -10.23 -20.10
C ILE A 339 -3.18 -11.41 -19.40
N VAL A 340 -2.48 -12.52 -19.15
CA VAL A 340 -3.03 -13.66 -18.39
C VAL A 340 -3.37 -13.26 -16.96
N GLU A 341 -2.50 -12.53 -16.24
CA GLU A 341 -2.80 -12.04 -14.89
C GLU A 341 -4.05 -11.14 -14.86
N MET A 342 -4.17 -10.23 -15.84
CA MET A 342 -5.35 -9.37 -16.00
C MET A 342 -6.62 -10.18 -16.29
N LEU A 343 -6.55 -11.14 -17.22
CA LEU A 343 -7.67 -12.02 -17.57
C LEU A 343 -8.14 -12.84 -16.38
N VAL A 344 -7.22 -13.35 -15.55
CA VAL A 344 -7.57 -14.10 -14.33
C VAL A 344 -8.37 -13.20 -13.38
N ALA A 345 -7.95 -11.95 -13.17
CA ALA A 345 -8.69 -11.02 -12.33
C ALA A 345 -10.10 -10.74 -12.87
N ILE A 346 -10.22 -10.44 -14.17
CA ILE A 346 -11.51 -10.13 -14.81
C ILE A 346 -12.43 -11.35 -14.86
N PHE A 347 -11.92 -12.54 -15.18
CA PHE A 347 -12.73 -13.75 -15.21
C PHE A 347 -13.18 -14.21 -13.84
N CYS A 348 -12.33 -14.07 -12.82
CA CYS A 348 -12.77 -14.32 -11.45
C CYS A 348 -13.90 -13.35 -11.05
N PHE A 349 -13.78 -12.06 -11.40
CA PHE A 349 -14.84 -11.09 -11.15
C PHE A 349 -16.13 -11.42 -11.89
N LEU A 350 -16.04 -11.71 -13.20
CA LEU A 350 -17.20 -12.06 -14.03
C LEU A 350 -17.89 -13.33 -13.53
N LYS A 351 -17.12 -14.35 -13.14
CA LYS A 351 -17.64 -15.58 -12.55
C LYS A 351 -18.46 -15.28 -11.30
N ASP A 352 -17.89 -14.57 -10.34
CA ASP A 352 -18.58 -14.26 -9.08
C ASP A 352 -19.81 -13.36 -9.33
N SER A 353 -19.74 -12.45 -10.32
CA SER A 353 -20.88 -11.63 -10.70
C SER A 353 -22.03 -12.39 -11.36
N ALA A 354 -21.72 -13.46 -12.11
CA ALA A 354 -22.70 -14.28 -12.81
C ALA A 354 -23.65 -15.02 -11.86
N ASP A 355 -23.18 -15.32 -10.64
CA ASP A 355 -23.99 -15.89 -9.56
C ASP A 355 -25.10 -14.92 -9.10
N CYS A 356 -24.91 -13.61 -9.32
CA CYS A 356 -25.85 -12.55 -8.96
C CYS A 356 -26.63 -11.99 -10.16
N SER A 357 -25.96 -11.80 -11.31
CA SER A 357 -26.51 -11.15 -12.50
C SER A 357 -25.70 -11.48 -13.76
N GLN A 358 -26.38 -11.66 -14.89
CA GLN A 358 -25.72 -11.93 -16.19
C GLN A 358 -25.25 -10.66 -16.92
N VAL A 359 -25.61 -9.47 -16.42
CA VAL A 359 -25.35 -8.18 -17.10
C VAL A 359 -23.88 -7.99 -17.46
N LEU A 360 -22.95 -8.32 -16.55
CA LEU A 360 -21.53 -8.09 -16.80
C LEU A 360 -20.92 -9.09 -17.78
N LEU A 361 -21.50 -10.29 -17.91
CA LEU A 361 -21.13 -11.24 -18.96
C LEU A 361 -21.63 -10.77 -20.33
N ASP A 362 -22.83 -10.18 -20.39
CA ASP A 362 -23.34 -9.56 -21.61
C ASP A 362 -22.51 -8.33 -22.02
N ASP A 363 -22.02 -7.56 -21.05
CA ASP A 363 -21.09 -6.45 -21.30
C ASP A 363 -19.77 -6.96 -21.88
N PHE A 364 -19.20 -8.04 -21.31
CA PHE A 364 -17.99 -8.66 -21.83
C PHE A 364 -18.17 -9.13 -23.27
N LYS A 365 -19.32 -9.76 -23.58
CA LYS A 365 -19.69 -10.16 -24.93
C LYS A 365 -19.79 -8.96 -25.88
N SER A 366 -20.47 -7.91 -25.45
CA SER A 366 -20.71 -6.70 -26.24
C SER A 366 -19.42 -5.95 -26.53
N ALA A 367 -18.46 -6.01 -25.60
CA ALA A 367 -17.11 -5.47 -25.73
C ALA A 367 -16.16 -6.33 -26.59
N GLN A 368 -16.66 -7.35 -27.30
CA GLN A 368 -15.85 -8.29 -28.09
C GLN A 368 -14.81 -9.07 -27.27
N GLY A 369 -15.02 -9.21 -25.95
CA GLY A 369 -14.07 -9.89 -25.07
C GLY A 369 -13.79 -11.35 -25.44
N TYR A 370 -14.78 -12.06 -26.00
CA TYR A 370 -14.58 -13.42 -26.49
C TYR A 370 -13.74 -13.47 -27.78
N ALA A 371 -13.90 -12.50 -28.68
CA ALA A 371 -13.09 -12.42 -29.90
C ALA A 371 -11.63 -12.12 -29.54
N PHE A 372 -11.42 -11.16 -28.65
CA PHE A 372 -10.12 -10.87 -28.06
C PHE A 372 -9.46 -12.12 -27.45
N LEU A 373 -10.20 -12.89 -26.64
CA LEU A 373 -9.66 -14.10 -26.01
C LEU A 373 -9.23 -15.16 -27.04
N VAL A 374 -10.04 -15.38 -28.08
CA VAL A 374 -9.72 -16.32 -29.15
C VAL A 374 -8.46 -15.87 -29.89
N ASP A 375 -8.37 -14.59 -30.27
CA ASP A 375 -7.21 -14.04 -30.96
C ASP A 375 -5.94 -14.15 -30.11
N PHE A 376 -6.04 -13.86 -28.82
CA PHE A 376 -4.94 -13.99 -27.86
C PHE A 376 -4.43 -15.43 -27.77
N ILE A 377 -5.34 -16.41 -27.57
CA ILE A 377 -4.99 -17.84 -27.47
C ILE A 377 -4.37 -18.34 -28.77
N LEU A 378 -4.95 -17.99 -29.93
CA LEU A 378 -4.43 -18.42 -31.22
C LEU A 378 -3.02 -17.87 -31.47
N ARG A 379 -2.78 -16.57 -31.21
CA ARG A 379 -1.43 -16.00 -31.32
C ARG A 379 -0.44 -16.75 -30.44
N TRP A 380 -0.81 -17.11 -29.21
CA TRP A 380 0.09 -17.82 -28.31
C TRP A 380 0.39 -19.26 -28.77
N ILE A 381 -0.63 -20.00 -29.21
CA ILE A 381 -0.46 -21.35 -29.77
C ILE A 381 0.48 -21.33 -30.99
N PHE A 382 0.25 -20.42 -31.94
CA PHE A 382 1.09 -20.35 -33.15
C PHE A 382 2.51 -19.86 -32.89
N VAL A 383 2.75 -19.06 -31.84
CA VAL A 383 4.10 -18.63 -31.44
C VAL A 383 4.85 -19.74 -30.67
N ALA A 384 4.15 -20.55 -29.86
CA ALA A 384 4.75 -21.62 -29.07
C ALA A 384 5.14 -22.86 -29.91
N THR A 385 4.55 -23.03 -31.10
CA THR A 385 4.93 -24.08 -32.06
C THR A 385 5.34 -23.46 -33.40
N PRO A 386 6.59 -22.98 -33.54
CA PRO A 386 7.14 -22.74 -34.88
C PRO A 386 7.25 -24.10 -35.59
N LEU A 387 6.53 -24.24 -36.72
CA LEU A 387 6.57 -25.42 -37.59
C LEU A 387 7.96 -25.68 -38.18
#